data_AF-A0A350V3B1-F1
#
_entry.id   AF-A0A350V3B1-F1
#
_cell.length_a   1.000
_cell.length_b   1.000
_cell.length_c   1.000
_cell.angle_alpha   90.00
_cell.angle_beta   90.00
_cell.angle_gamma   90.00
#
_symmetry.space_group_name_H-M   'P 1'
#
loop_
_entity.id
_entity.type
_entity.pdbx_description
1 polymer ?
#
loop_
_entity_poly.entity_id
_entity_poly.type
_entity_poly.pdbx_seq_one_letter_code
_entity_poly.pdbx_strand_id
1 'polypeptide(L)'
;MFSVGGALVLKESNSEFKTSLGVSAELNIHINKGYYIGFGIMNHAVPTNKSTSATNLYIYGKKGFFLSDNIAVYAGIGGTIGVITKSDCCSGGGYFSLSADYFLNRYFGFGIENKVLIQNTGTFILPGITINFIL
;
A
#
# COMPACT_ATOMS: atom_id res chain seq x y z
N MET A 1 -6.32 12.09 6.67
CA MET A 1 -7.01 11.14 5.76
C MET A 1 -6.71 9.72 6.22
N PHE A 2 -7.73 8.90 6.44
CA PHE A 2 -7.61 7.49 6.78
C PHE A 2 -8.10 6.66 5.59
N SER A 3 -7.38 5.62 5.21
CA SER A 3 -7.65 4.84 4.00
C SER A 3 -7.64 3.36 4.33
N VAL A 4 -8.64 2.61 3.86
CA VAL A 4 -8.69 1.14 3.94
C VAL A 4 -8.76 0.60 2.53
N GLY A 5 -7.96 -0.41 2.22
CA GLY A 5 -7.90 -0.96 0.88
C GLY A 5 -7.66 -2.46 0.82
N GLY A 6 -8.23 -3.09 -0.20
CA GLY A 6 -7.96 -4.48 -0.58
C GLY A 6 -7.10 -4.51 -1.84
N ALA A 7 -6.12 -5.41 -1.88
CA ALA A 7 -5.20 -5.56 -3.00
C ALA A 7 -5.02 -7.02 -3.41
N LEU A 8 -4.72 -7.25 -4.69
CA LEU A 8 -4.20 -8.51 -5.18
C LEU A 8 -2.66 -8.42 -5.10
N VAL A 9 -2.03 -9.31 -4.36
CA VAL A 9 -0.57 -9.36 -4.27
C VAL A 9 -0.04 -10.27 -5.36
N LEU A 10 0.86 -9.73 -6.19
CA LEU A 10 1.55 -10.43 -7.26
C LEU A 10 3.02 -10.57 -6.89
N LYS A 11 3.54 -11.80 -6.98
CA LYS A 11 4.97 -12.09 -6.88
C LYS A 11 5.40 -12.95 -8.05
N GLU A 12 6.38 -12.49 -8.81
CA GLU A 12 7.05 -13.31 -9.82
C GLU A 12 7.98 -14.33 -9.14
N SER A 13 7.87 -15.59 -9.53
CA SER A 13 8.73 -16.67 -9.03
C SER A 13 8.89 -17.71 -10.14
N ASN A 14 10.12 -17.95 -10.59
CA ASN A 14 10.44 -18.93 -11.64
C ASN A 14 9.61 -18.73 -12.93
N SER A 15 9.50 -17.48 -13.41
CA SER A 15 8.74 -17.09 -14.61
C SER A 15 7.22 -17.29 -14.54
N GLU A 16 6.67 -17.57 -13.35
CA GLU A 16 5.23 -17.63 -13.09
C GLU A 16 4.81 -16.52 -12.11
N PHE A 17 3.66 -15.89 -12.36
CA PHE A 17 3.04 -14.98 -11.42
C PHE A 17 2.21 -15.74 -10.40
N LYS A 18 2.61 -15.68 -9.13
CA LYS A 18 1.83 -16.20 -8.01
C LYS A 18 1.03 -15.08 -7.37
N THR A 19 -0.22 -15.36 -7.04
CA THR A 19 -1.16 -14.36 -6.54
C THR A 19 -1.71 -14.69 -5.16
N SER A 20 -2.00 -13.68 -4.35
CA SER A 20 -2.72 -13.81 -3.08
C SER A 20 -3.53 -12.55 -2.78
N LEU A 21 -4.46 -12.62 -1.82
CA LEU A 21 -5.20 -11.44 -1.37
C LEU A 21 -4.46 -10.74 -0.23
N GLY A 22 -4.45 -9.41 -0.29
CA GLY A 22 -3.90 -8.53 0.73
C GLY A 22 -4.92 -7.51 1.20
N VAL A 23 -4.84 -7.15 2.47
CA VAL A 23 -5.63 -6.08 3.08
C VAL A 23 -4.68 -5.07 3.70
N SER A 24 -4.97 -3.79 3.51
CA SER A 24 -4.18 -2.68 4.05
C SER A 24 -5.06 -1.63 4.72
N ALA A 25 -4.52 -1.02 5.76
CA ALA A 25 -5.07 0.16 6.39
C ALA A 25 -3.97 1.20 6.55
N GLU A 26 -4.27 2.45 6.23
CA GLU A 26 -3.32 3.54 6.17
C GLU A 26 -3.87 4.80 6.83
N LEU A 27 -3.00 5.49 7.55
CA LEU A 27 -3.24 6.82 8.09
C LEU A 27 -2.30 7.81 7.40
N ASN A 28 -2.88 8.77 6.70
CA ASN A 28 -2.18 9.86 6.02
C ASN A 28 -2.40 11.18 6.78
N ILE A 29 -1.30 11.73 7.30
CA ILE A 29 -1.26 13.03 7.98
C ILE A 29 -0.80 14.09 6.98
N HIS A 30 -1.64 15.12 6.78
CA HIS A 30 -1.33 16.24 5.90
C HIS A 30 -0.34 17.18 6.58
N ILE A 31 0.78 17.49 5.93
CA ILE A 31 1.85 18.34 6.49
C ILE A 31 1.89 19.71 5.81
N ASN A 32 1.81 19.74 4.48
CA ASN A 32 1.86 20.96 3.66
C ASN A 32 1.06 20.74 2.38
N LYS A 33 0.81 21.79 1.59
CA LYS A 33 0.02 21.70 0.34
C LYS A 33 0.45 20.53 -0.55
N GLY A 34 -0.37 19.49 -0.62
CA GLY A 34 -0.12 18.27 -1.39
C GLY A 34 0.91 17.29 -0.80
N TYR A 35 1.43 17.48 0.41
CA TYR A 35 2.41 16.59 1.05
C TYR A 35 1.84 15.93 2.31
N TYR A 36 2.02 14.61 2.40
CA TYR A 36 1.50 13.77 3.46
C TYR A 36 2.61 12.86 4.00
N ILE A 37 2.59 12.58 5.29
CA ILE A 37 3.27 11.41 5.85
C ILE A 37 2.21 10.35 6.11
N GLY A 38 2.47 9.14 5.59
CA GLY A 38 1.61 7.99 5.75
C GLY A 38 2.24 6.93 6.65
N PHE A 39 1.40 6.32 7.48
CA PHE A 39 1.70 5.11 8.24
C PHE A 39 0.71 4.04 7.81
N GLY A 40 1.18 2.87 7.45
CA GLY A 40 0.32 1.80 6.97
C GLY A 40 0.68 0.45 7.54
N ILE A 41 -0.34 -0.37 7.72
CA ILE A 41 -0.19 -1.80 7.95
C ILE A 41 -0.78 -2.56 6.77
N MET A 42 -0.17 -3.67 6.42
CA MET A 42 -0.67 -4.54 5.37
C MET A 42 -0.40 -6.00 5.71
N ASN A 43 -1.45 -6.80 5.64
CA ASN A 43 -1.38 -8.24 5.84
C ASN A 43 -1.77 -8.95 4.55
N HIS A 44 -0.97 -9.93 4.15
CA HIS A 44 -1.27 -10.79 3.02
C HIS A 44 -0.65 -12.18 3.20
N ALA A 45 -1.22 -13.19 2.56
CA ALA A 45 -0.56 -14.48 2.43
C ALA A 45 0.63 -14.35 1.48
N VAL A 46 1.78 -14.97 1.80
CA VAL A 46 2.93 -14.97 0.90
C VAL A 46 2.60 -15.89 -0.28
N PRO A 47 2.59 -15.39 -1.54
CA PRO A 47 2.08 -16.16 -2.69
C PRO A 47 2.77 -17.50 -2.94
N THR A 48 3.99 -17.71 -2.43
CA THR A 48 4.75 -18.96 -2.56
C THR A 48 4.47 -20.00 -1.48
N ASN A 49 3.79 -19.65 -0.38
CA ASN A 49 3.51 -20.57 0.72
C ASN A 49 2.20 -20.17 1.43
N LYS A 50 1.08 -20.85 1.07
CA LYS A 50 -0.28 -20.51 1.55
C LYS A 50 -0.45 -20.51 3.07
N SER A 51 0.41 -21.21 3.80
CA SER A 51 0.38 -21.23 5.27
C SER A 51 1.27 -20.17 5.92
N THR A 52 1.92 -19.33 5.12
CA THR A 52 2.79 -18.24 5.57
C THR A 52 2.14 -16.91 5.25
N SER A 53 2.04 -16.03 6.24
CA SER A 53 1.56 -14.66 6.07
C SER A 53 2.69 -13.67 6.32
N ALA A 54 2.63 -12.54 5.61
CA ALA A 54 3.52 -11.41 5.82
C ALA A 54 2.68 -10.21 6.27
N THR A 55 3.00 -9.71 7.45
CA THR A 55 2.44 -8.44 7.95
C THR A 55 3.52 -7.38 7.88
N ASN A 56 3.26 -6.32 7.11
CA ASN A 56 4.19 -5.23 6.87
C ASN A 56 3.67 -3.96 7.51
N LEU A 57 4.51 -3.34 8.33
CA LEU A 57 4.40 -1.94 8.70
C LEU A 57 5.20 -1.13 7.68
N TYR A 58 4.68 0.00 7.25
CA TYR A 58 5.40 0.91 6.35
C TYR A 58 5.13 2.36 6.72
N ILE A 59 6.16 3.17 6.54
CA ILE A 59 6.16 4.61 6.77
C ILE A 59 6.63 5.26 5.48
N TYR A 60 5.86 6.21 4.98
CA TYR A 60 6.13 6.81 3.69
C TYR A 60 5.84 8.30 3.66
N GLY A 61 6.55 9.01 2.79
CA GLY A 61 6.17 10.34 2.34
C GLY A 61 5.35 10.21 1.06
N LYS A 62 4.23 10.92 0.97
CA LYS A 62 3.34 10.93 -0.20
C LYS A 62 3.15 12.37 -0.66
N LYS A 63 3.28 12.59 -1.97
CA LYS A 63 2.98 13.86 -2.61
C LYS A 63 1.83 13.65 -3.59
N GLY A 64 0.86 14.55 -3.58
CA GLY A 64 -0.23 14.54 -4.54
C GLY A 64 -0.62 15.93 -5.02
N PHE A 65 -1.45 15.92 -6.06
CA PHE A 65 -2.02 17.10 -6.67
C PHE A 65 -3.41 16.77 -7.20
N PHE A 66 -4.26 17.79 -7.29
CA PHE A 66 -5.60 17.67 -7.86
C PHE A 66 -5.53 17.85 -9.37
N LEU A 67 -6.05 16.88 -10.12
CA LEU A 67 -6.29 16.98 -11.57
C LEU A 67 -7.57 17.76 -11.86
N SER A 68 -8.56 17.63 -10.97
CA SER A 68 -9.82 18.39 -10.96
C SER A 68 -10.31 18.50 -9.52
N ASP A 69 -11.42 19.23 -9.30
CA ASP A 69 -11.99 19.42 -7.96
C ASP A 69 -12.26 18.11 -7.20
N ASN A 70 -12.52 17.02 -7.94
CA ASN A 70 -12.90 15.73 -7.38
C ASN A 70 -11.90 14.60 -7.67
N ILE A 71 -10.80 14.85 -8.40
CA ILE A 71 -9.80 13.83 -8.74
C ILE A 71 -8.43 14.27 -8.28
N ALA A 72 -7.76 13.45 -7.49
CA ALA A 72 -6.37 13.67 -7.09
C ALA A 72 -5.51 12.46 -7.41
N VAL A 73 -4.24 12.72 -7.73
CA VAL A 73 -3.22 11.70 -7.94
C VAL A 73 -2.13 11.90 -6.91
N TYR A 74 -1.62 10.78 -6.40
CA TYR A 74 -0.60 10.77 -5.39
C TYR A 74 0.49 9.73 -5.69
N ALA A 75 1.73 10.07 -5.39
CA ALA A 75 2.86 9.16 -5.41
C ALA A 75 3.53 9.14 -4.03
N GLY A 76 3.88 7.95 -3.55
CA GLY A 76 4.52 7.74 -2.26
C GLY A 76 5.81 6.95 -2.37
N ILE A 77 6.76 7.27 -1.48
CA ILE A 77 7.99 6.50 -1.28
C ILE A 77 8.28 6.40 0.22
N GLY A 78 8.77 5.25 0.66
CA GLY A 78 9.01 4.99 2.07
C GLY A 78 9.81 3.73 2.35
N GLY A 79 9.84 3.39 3.63
CA GLY A 79 10.43 2.16 4.14
C GLY A 79 9.36 1.21 4.65
N THR A 80 9.67 -0.09 4.65
CA THR A 80 8.84 -1.12 5.25
C THR A 80 9.64 -2.02 6.18
N ILE A 81 8.98 -2.49 7.23
CA ILE A 81 9.44 -3.57 8.09
C ILE A 81 8.30 -4.60 8.15
N GLY A 82 8.60 -5.83 7.78
CA GLY A 82 7.68 -6.94 7.74
C GLY A 82 8.06 -8.07 8.68
N VAL A 83 7.06 -8.76 9.21
CA VAL A 83 7.23 -10.02 9.95
C VAL A 83 6.55 -11.14 9.16
N ILE A 84 7.27 -12.25 9.00
CA ILE A 84 6.79 -13.44 8.31
C ILE A 84 6.53 -14.54 9.35
N THR A 85 5.27 -14.96 9.48
CA THR A 85 4.77 -15.79 10.59
C THR A 85 5.40 -17.18 10.75
N LYS A 86 6.01 -17.74 9.70
CA LYS A 86 6.62 -19.08 9.75
C LYS A 86 8.15 -19.09 9.79
N SER A 87 8.80 -17.94 9.67
CA SER A 87 10.26 -17.87 9.66
C SER A 87 10.83 -17.04 10.81
N ASP A 88 9.98 -16.45 11.67
CA ASP A 88 10.35 -15.47 12.71
C ASP A 88 11.36 -14.42 12.21
N CYS A 89 11.31 -14.15 10.90
CA CYS A 89 12.30 -13.35 10.21
C CYS A 89 11.68 -11.98 9.94
N CYS A 90 12.34 -10.96 10.46
CA CYS A 90 12.06 -9.57 10.14
C CYS A 90 12.66 -9.25 8.76
N SER A 91 11.85 -8.68 7.88
CA SER A 91 12.23 -8.27 6.53
C SER A 91 12.13 -6.76 6.41
N GLY A 92 13.26 -6.09 6.19
CA GLY A 92 13.29 -4.66 5.85
C GLY A 92 13.23 -4.45 4.35
N GLY A 93 12.72 -3.30 3.92
CA GLY A 93 12.61 -3.01 2.49
C GLY A 93 12.18 -1.58 2.13
N GLY A 94 12.07 -1.35 0.82
CA GLY A 94 11.51 -0.14 0.23
C GLY A 94 10.01 -0.28 -0.05
N TYR A 95 9.30 0.84 0.03
CA TYR A 95 7.90 0.98 -0.33
C TYR A 95 7.75 2.08 -1.37
N PHE A 96 6.96 1.80 -2.41
CA PHE A 96 6.56 2.78 -3.41
C PHE A 96 5.05 2.65 -3.63
N SER A 97 4.36 3.76 -3.83
CA SER A 97 2.94 3.74 -4.19
C SER A 97 2.58 4.79 -5.22
N LEU A 98 1.57 4.48 -6.02
CA LEU A 98 0.89 5.40 -6.92
C LEU A 98 -0.61 5.18 -6.74
N SER A 99 -1.34 6.23 -6.39
CA SER A 99 -2.80 6.19 -6.24
C SER A 99 -3.49 7.30 -7.01
N ALA A 100 -4.70 7.01 -7.47
CA ALA A 100 -5.63 8.00 -8.01
C ALA A 100 -6.94 7.87 -7.23
N ASP A 101 -7.36 8.98 -6.61
CA ASP A 101 -8.54 9.04 -5.75
C ASP A 101 -9.59 9.96 -6.39
N TYR A 102 -10.83 9.50 -6.37
CA TYR A 102 -12.04 10.25 -6.70
C TYR A 102 -12.81 10.59 -5.42
N PHE A 103 -13.00 11.88 -5.15
CA PHE A 103 -13.73 12.38 -3.99
C PHE A 103 -15.20 12.58 -4.36
N LEU A 104 -16.07 11.81 -3.70
CA LEU A 104 -17.53 11.99 -3.81
C LEU A 104 -17.98 13.26 -3.08
N ASN A 105 -17.32 13.56 -1.97
CA ASN A 105 -17.53 14.77 -1.18
C ASN A 105 -16.29 15.06 -0.33
N ARG A 106 -16.35 16.11 0.50
CA ARG A 106 -15.24 16.54 1.36
C ARG A 106 -14.80 15.53 2.44
N TYR A 107 -15.58 14.49 2.70
CA TYR A 107 -15.31 13.49 3.74
C TYR A 107 -14.99 12.11 3.19
N PHE A 108 -15.36 11.83 1.93
CA PHE A 108 -15.39 10.46 1.42
C PHE A 108 -14.94 10.40 -0.05
N GLY A 109 -14.07 9.43 -0.34
CA GLY A 109 -13.61 9.15 -1.68
C GLY A 109 -13.25 7.68 -1.89
N PHE A 110 -13.08 7.30 -3.15
CA PHE A 110 -12.64 5.99 -3.58
C PHE A 110 -11.36 6.13 -4.39
N GLY A 111 -10.51 5.12 -4.38
CA GLY A 111 -9.26 5.17 -5.12
C GLY A 111 -8.86 3.84 -5.72
N ILE A 112 -7.99 3.94 -6.71
CA ILE A 112 -7.17 2.83 -7.17
C ILE A 112 -5.74 3.10 -6.73
N GLU A 113 -5.05 2.06 -6.29
CA GLU A 113 -3.69 2.18 -5.79
C GLU A 113 -2.85 1.00 -6.27
N ASN A 114 -1.60 1.28 -6.65
CA ASN A 114 -0.59 0.26 -6.85
C ASN A 114 0.52 0.49 -5.83
N LYS A 115 0.80 -0.51 -5.00
CA LYS A 115 1.95 -0.50 -4.09
C LYS A 115 2.99 -1.47 -4.61
N VAL A 116 4.25 -1.10 -4.45
CA VAL A 116 5.39 -1.97 -4.71
C VAL A 116 6.21 -2.05 -3.44
N LEU A 117 6.42 -3.27 -2.96
CA LEU A 117 7.27 -3.57 -1.82
C LEU A 117 8.50 -4.31 -2.31
N ILE A 118 9.67 -3.75 -2.06
CA ILE A 118 10.95 -4.37 -2.40
C ILE A 118 11.57 -4.82 -1.10
N GLN A 119 11.68 -6.13 -0.91
CA GLN A 119 12.22 -6.74 0.30
C GLN A 119 13.33 -7.71 -0.05
N ASN A 120 14.14 -8.09 0.94
CA ASN A 120 15.17 -9.11 0.76
C ASN A 120 14.60 -10.46 0.28
N THR A 121 13.31 -10.71 0.53
CA THR A 121 12.60 -11.93 0.09
C THR A 121 12.00 -11.83 -1.32
N GLY A 122 12.10 -10.65 -1.97
CA GLY A 122 11.64 -10.39 -3.33
C GLY A 122 10.82 -9.10 -3.45
N THR A 123 10.34 -8.86 -4.68
CA THR A 123 9.45 -7.73 -5.01
C THR A 123 8.01 -8.19 -5.05
N PHE A 124 7.12 -7.43 -4.43
CA PHE A 124 5.68 -7.65 -4.41
C PHE A 124 4.99 -6.45 -5.03
N ILE A 125 4.09 -6.69 -5.98
CA ILE A 125 3.26 -5.66 -6.61
C ILE A 125 1.83 -5.85 -6.12
N LEU A 126 1.18 -4.77 -5.71
CA LEU A 126 -0.12 -4.80 -5.05
C LEU A 126 -1.06 -3.78 -5.69
N PRO A 127 -1.65 -4.10 -6.85
CA PRO A 127 -2.83 -3.39 -7.33
C PRO A 127 -4.01 -3.57 -6.36
N GLY A 128 -4.68 -2.49 -6.03
CA GLY A 128 -5.79 -2.49 -5.09
C GLY A 128 -6.76 -1.34 -5.28
N ILE A 129 -7.86 -1.44 -4.54
CA ILE A 129 -8.91 -0.43 -4.45
C ILE A 129 -8.91 0.08 -3.00
N THR A 130 -9.04 1.38 -2.84
CA THR A 130 -9.06 2.07 -1.54
C THR A 130 -10.37 2.80 -1.34
N ILE A 131 -10.77 2.88 -0.07
CA ILE A 131 -11.81 3.78 0.42
C ILE A 131 -11.10 4.79 1.32
N ASN A 132 -11.28 6.07 1.04
CA ASN A 132 -10.63 7.18 1.71
C ASN A 132 -11.65 7.95 2.56
N PHE A 133 -11.34 8.13 3.84
CA PHE A 133 -12.06 8.95 4.79
C PHE A 133 -11.22 10.19 5.11
N ILE A 134 -11.77 11.37 4.84
CA ILE A 134 -11.13 12.65 5.13
C ILE A 134 -11.73 13.19 6.43
N LEU A 135 -10.85 13.47 7.38
CA LEU A 135 -11.16 14.07 8.68
C LEU A 135 -10.62 15.49 8.71
#